data_AF-D9PFX1-F1
#
_entry.id   AF-D9PFX1-F1
#
_cell.length_a   1.000
_cell.length_b   1.000
_cell.length_c   1.000
_cell.angle_alpha   90.00
_cell.angle_beta   90.00
_cell.angle_gamma   90.00
#
_symmetry.space_group_name_H-M   'P 1'
#
loop_
_entity.id
_entity.type
_entity.pdbx_description
1 polymer ?
#
loop_
_entity_poly.entity_id
_entity_poly.type
_entity_poly.pdbx_seq_one_letter_code
_entity_poly.pdbx_strand_id
1 'polypeptide(L)' 'MVYLIDTNIIIRFLASDHREHLAFAREILQKIDSGEIKAQIPNSVMAEIFFVMTKVYKA' A
#
# COMPACT_ATOMS: atom_id res chain seq x y z
N MET A 1 -0.55 7.78 -17.79
CA MET A 1 -1.57 8.03 -16.75
C MET A 1 -0.92 7.83 -15.39
N VAL A 2 -1.25 8.66 -14.39
CA VAL A 2 -0.71 8.51 -13.02
C VAL A 2 -1.85 8.01 -12.13
N TYR A 3 -1.64 6.90 -11.43
CA TYR A 3 -2.59 6.30 -10.51
C TYR A 3 -2.39 6.83 -9.10
N LEU A 4 -3.43 6.79 -8.27
CA LEU A 4 -3.31 7.03 -6.83
C LEU A 4 -3.33 5.68 -6.13
N ILE A 5 -2.36 5.44 -5.25
CA ILE A 5 -2.32 4.21 -4.46
C ILE A 5 -3.26 4.34 -3.26
N ASP A 6 -3.94 3.25 -2.93
CA ASP A 6 -4.80 3.16 -1.75
C ASP A 6 -4.01 2.69 -0.51
N THR A 7 -4.45 3.13 0.66
CA THR A 7 -3.88 2.74 1.96
C THR A 7 -3.84 1.22 2.13
N ASN A 8 -4.87 0.49 1.68
CA ASN A 8 -4.94 -0.95 1.83
C ASN A 8 -3.79 -1.65 1.10
N ILE A 9 -3.39 -1.20 -0.09
CA ILE A 9 -2.27 -1.82 -0.81
C ILE A 9 -0.99 -1.76 0.03
N ILE A 10 -0.72 -0.61 0.63
CA ILE A 10 0.48 -0.40 1.43
C ILE A 10 0.39 -1.18 2.75
N ILE A 11 -0.74 -1.09 3.46
CA ILE A 11 -0.92 -1.80 4.75
C ILE A 11 -0.85 -3.31 4.58
N ARG A 12 -1.51 -3.88 3.56
CA ARG A 12 -1.48 -5.33 3.31
C ARG A 12 -0.07 -5.83 3.01
N PHE A 13 0.74 -5.01 2.35
CA PHE A 13 2.15 -5.31 2.12
C PHE A 13 2.98 -5.23 3.42
N LEU A 14 2.83 -4.15 4.19
CA LEU A 14 3.60 -3.94 5.42
C LEU A 14 3.25 -4.93 6.55
N ALA A 15 1.96 -5.14 6.79
CA ALA A 15 1.48 -5.97 7.89
C ALA A 15 1.49 -7.47 7.58
N SER A 16 1.51 -7.86 6.29
CA SER A 16 1.49 -9.27 5.85
C SER A 16 0.37 -10.10 6.48
N ASP A 17 -0.78 -9.48 6.77
CA ASP A 17 -1.80 -10.05 7.64
C ASP A 17 -2.78 -11.00 6.92
N HIS A 18 -2.93 -10.85 5.59
CA HIS A 18 -3.76 -11.71 4.74
C HIS A 18 -2.96 -12.17 3.52
N ARG A 19 -2.79 -13.48 3.34
CA ARG A 19 -1.94 -14.05 2.27
C ARG A 19 -2.40 -13.67 0.86
N GLU A 20 -3.71 -13.68 0.60
CA GLU A 20 -4.27 -13.36 -0.71
C GLU A 20 -4.11 -11.88 -1.05
N HIS A 21 -4.43 -11.00 -0.10
CA HIS A 21 -4.25 -9.54 -0.27
C HIS A 21 -2.78 -9.13 -0.34
N LEU A 22 -1.89 -9.85 0.35
CA LEU A 22 -0.44 -9.64 0.24
C LEU A 22 0.07 -9.95 -1.17
N ALA A 23 -0.39 -11.04 -1.79
CA ALA A 23 0.00 -11.39 -3.15
C ALA A 23 -0.41 -10.29 -4.14
N PHE A 24 -1.65 -9.81 -4.03
CA PHE A 24 -2.16 -8.72 -4.86
C PHE A 24 -1.40 -7.40 -4.64
N ALA A 25 -1.15 -7.04 -3.38
CA ALA A 25 -0.38 -5.83 -3.05
C ALA A 25 1.05 -5.91 -3.59
N ARG A 26 1.70 -7.08 -3.51
CA ARG A 26 3.03 -7.32 -4.10
C ARG A 26 3.03 -7.14 -5.60
N GLU A 27 2.03 -7.68 -6.30
CA GLU A 27 1.94 -7.54 -7.75
C GLU A 27 1.83 -6.06 -8.17
N ILE A 28 0.96 -5.29 -7.50
CA ILE A 28 0.82 -3.86 -7.79
C ILE A 28 2.12 -3.12 -7.52
N LEU A 29 2.76 -3.36 -6.37
CA LEU A 29 4.02 -2.70 -6.02
C LEU A 29 5.15 -3.08 -6.97
N GLN A 30 5.20 -4.32 -7.47
CA GLN A 30 6.16 -4.75 -8.49
C GLN A 30 5.93 -4.05 -9.83
N LYS A 31 4.68 -3.86 -10.25
CA LYS A 31 4.35 -3.08 -11.46
C LYS A 31 4.73 -1.61 -11.32
N ILE A 32 4.68 -1.06 -10.10
CA ILE A 32 5.15 0.29 -9.82
C ILE A 32 6.69 0.34 -9.87
N ASP A 33 7.36 -0.62 -9.23
CA ASP A 33 8.82 -0.72 -9.18
C ASP A 33 9.44 -0.94 -10.57
N SER A 34 8.80 -1.74 -11.43
CA SER A 34 9.22 -1.96 -12.81
C SER A 34 8.99 -0.75 -13.73
N GLY A 35 8.24 0.26 -13.26
CA GLY A 35 7.85 1.43 -14.05
C GLY A 35 6.68 1.19 -15.02
N GLU A 36 6.06 0.01 -15.01
CA GLU A 36 4.85 -0.29 -15.78
C GLU A 36 3.68 0.62 -15.34
N ILE A 37 3.57 0.88 -14.03
CA ILE A 37 2.58 1.76 -13.44
C ILE A 37 3.27 2.95 -12.77
N LYS A 38 2.85 4.16 -13.11
CA LYS A 38 3.21 5.35 -12.33
C LYS A 38 2.13 5.61 -11.28
N ALA A 39 2.50 5.55 -10.00
CA ALA A 39 1.60 5.83 -8.89
C ALA A 39 2.09 7.02 -8.05
N GLN A 40 1.15 7.74 -7.45
CA GLN A 40 1.39 8.74 -6.43
C GLN A 40 0.71 8.33 -5.12
N ILE A 41 1.29 8.77 -4.02
CA ILE A 41 0.73 8.58 -2.68
C ILE A 41 0.17 9.92 -2.21
N PRO A 42 -1.16 10.08 -2.12
CA PRO A 42 -1.77 11.26 -1.53
C PRO A 42 -1.37 11.44 -0.06
N ASN A 43 -1.32 12.69 0.42
CA ASN A 43 -1.07 12.96 1.83
C ASN A 43 -2.14 12.34 2.76
N SER A 44 -3.39 12.22 2.29
CA SER A 44 -4.46 11.54 3.03
C SER A 44 -4.16 10.06 3.25
N VAL A 45 -3.63 9.38 2.23
CA VAL A 45 -3.22 7.98 2.28
C VAL A 45 -2.05 7.81 3.24
N MET A 46 -1.07 8.73 3.20
CA MET A 46 0.05 8.72 4.16
C MET A 46 -0.43 8.87 5.61
N ALA A 47 -1.37 9.80 5.85
CA ALA A 47 -1.94 10.01 7.19
C ALA A 47 -2.72 8.78 7.68
N GLU A 48 -3.46 8.12 6.80
CA GLU A 48 -4.19 6.90 7.12
C GLU A 48 -3.24 5.74 7.43
N ILE A 49 -2.18 5.55 6.64
CA ILE A 49 -1.15 4.52 6.89
C ILE A 49 -0.55 4.72 8.28
N PHE A 50 -0.16 5.96 8.59
CA PHE A 50 0.39 6.28 9.92
C PHE A 50 -0.61 5.96 11.03
N PHE A 51 -1.87 6.35 10.89
CA PHE A 51 -2.91 6.04 11.87
C PHE A 51 -3.12 4.54 12.06
N VAL A 52 -3.26 3.79 10.96
CA VAL A 52 -3.53 2.34 10.99
C VAL A 52 -2.34 1.58 11.58
N MET A 53 -1.12 1.89 11.16
CA MET A 53 0.08 1.22 11.70
C MET A 53 0.24 1.47 13.20
N THR A 54 0.04 2.72 13.64
CA THR A 54 0.21 3.08 15.06
C THR A 54 -0.92 2.60 15.96
N LYS A 55 -2.19 2.63 15.49
CA LYS A 55 -3.36 2.33 16.33
C LYS A 55 -3.84 0.88 16.23
N VAL A 56 -3.78 0.29 15.03
CA VAL A 56 -4.28 -1.07 14.78
C VAL A 56 -3.16 -2.08 14.96
N TYR A 57 -2.06 -1.91 14.21
CA TYR A 57 -0.95 -2.87 14.25
C TYR A 57 0.06 -2.60 15.37
N LYS A 58 0.03 -1.41 16.00
CA LYS A 58 0.94 -0.99 17.08
C LYS A 58 2.42 -1.13 16.69
N ALA A 59 2.71 -0.84 15.42
CA ALA A 59 4.03 -0.90 14.80
C ALA A 59 4.60 0.50 14.56
#